data_AF-A0A2S2NHK0-F1
#
_entry.id   AF-A0A2S2NHK0-F1
#
_cell.length_a   1.000
_cell.length_b   1.000
_cell.length_c   1.000
_cell.angle_alpha   90.00
_cell.angle_beta   90.00
_cell.angle_gamma   90.00
#
_symmetry.space_group_name_H-M   'P 1'
#
loop_
_entity.id
_entity.type
_entity.pdbx_description
1 polymer ?
#
loop_
_entity_poly.entity_id
_entity_poly.type
_entity_poly.pdbx_seq_one_letter_code
_entity_poly.pdbx_strand_id
1 'polypeptide(L)'
;LRHKNLPNPSEHGVNITLNIDGNYKVPHLKKRRFGGKRREEVSNYLLETNTTSTRFRKDEAKLLCKKIFDPESPLLPRLETIRKAKSEKNCKGRHDSQEIISLNIMQNCNPWQNIIHNLSFQPFVIHYWTPDQLRVYNSFV
;
A
#
# COMPACT_ATOMS: atom_id res chain seq x y z
N LEU A 1 33.62 1.36 -2.59
CA LEU A 1 33.38 0.18 -3.46
C LEU A 1 32.36 0.54 -4.55
N ARG A 2 32.86 0.53 -5.79
CA ARG A 2 32.19 0.59 -7.10
C ARG A 2 31.61 1.94 -7.58
N HIS A 3 32.46 2.66 -8.30
CA HIS A 3 32.06 3.57 -9.38
C HIS A 3 31.20 2.80 -10.39
N LYS A 4 30.01 3.32 -10.70
CA LYS A 4 29.26 2.94 -11.90
C LYS A 4 29.43 4.08 -12.89
N ASN A 5 30.25 3.86 -13.92
CA ASN A 5 30.25 4.71 -15.10
C ASN A 5 28.98 4.42 -15.89
N LEU A 6 28.17 5.44 -16.13
CA LEU A 6 27.06 5.45 -17.08
C LEU A 6 27.28 6.60 -18.07
N PRO A 7 26.79 6.47 -19.31
CA PRO A 7 27.39 7.10 -20.49
C PRO A 7 27.12 8.60 -20.57
N ASN A 8 28.04 9.30 -21.24
CA ASN A 8 28.03 10.75 -21.48
C ASN A 8 26.68 11.23 -22.03
N PRO A 9 26.03 12.22 -21.39
CA PRO A 9 25.03 13.05 -22.03
C PRO A 9 25.68 14.28 -22.68
N SER A 10 25.15 14.60 -23.85
CA SER A 10 25.40 15.76 -24.71
C SER A 10 25.58 17.12 -24.01
N GLU A 11 26.24 18.02 -24.75
CA GLU A 11 27.07 19.15 -24.32
C GLU A 11 26.50 20.27 -23.43
N HIS A 12 25.23 20.28 -22.99
CA HIS A 12 24.70 21.37 -22.15
C HIS A 12 23.96 20.89 -20.89
N GLY A 13 24.53 19.89 -20.19
CA GLY A 13 24.03 19.42 -18.90
C GLY A 13 24.84 20.00 -17.73
N VAL A 14 24.23 20.85 -16.90
CA VAL A 14 24.81 21.21 -15.60
C VAL A 14 24.82 19.95 -14.72
N ASN A 15 25.99 19.33 -14.56
CA ASN A 15 26.18 18.21 -13.65
C ASN A 15 26.20 18.70 -12.20
N ILE A 16 25.03 18.70 -11.55
CA ILE A 16 24.94 18.95 -10.11
C ILE A 16 25.44 17.70 -9.38
N THR A 17 26.68 17.76 -8.89
CA THR A 17 27.27 16.69 -8.09
C THR A 17 27.04 17.02 -6.62
N LEU A 18 26.15 16.28 -5.96
CA LEU A 18 25.85 16.48 -4.54
C LEU A 18 26.79 15.60 -3.69
N ASN A 19 27.81 16.21 -3.08
CA ASN A 19 28.63 15.53 -2.08
C ASN A 19 27.94 15.63 -0.72
N ILE A 20 27.49 14.49 -0.20
CA ILE A 20 26.90 14.40 1.13
C ILE A 20 27.99 13.95 2.10
N ASP A 21 28.59 14.91 2.79
CA ASP A 21 29.52 14.63 3.88
C ASP A 21 28.73 14.29 5.15
N GLY A 22 28.61 12.99 5.43
CA GLY A 22 27.93 12.47 6.61
C GLY A 22 28.89 12.01 7.71
N ASN A 23 28.62 12.36 8.97
CA ASN A 23 29.30 11.72 10.09
C ASN A 23 28.69 10.33 10.37
N TYR A 24 29.27 9.30 9.76
CA TYR A 24 28.81 7.90 9.88
C TYR A 24 29.09 7.26 11.25
N LYS A 25 29.72 7.97 12.20
CA LYS A 25 30.05 7.45 13.53
C LYS A 25 28.95 7.71 14.57
N VAL A 26 27.90 8.46 14.22
CA VAL A 26 26.82 8.78 15.16
C VAL A 26 25.79 7.63 15.21
N PRO A 27 25.56 7.01 16.37
CA PRO A 27 24.53 5.99 16.50
C PRO A 27 23.14 6.63 16.44
N HIS A 28 22.36 6.29 15.41
CA HIS A 28 20.97 6.71 15.30
C HIS A 28 20.06 5.80 16.13
N LEU A 29 19.76 6.20 17.36
CA LEU A 29 18.94 5.42 18.30
C LEU A 29 17.44 5.43 17.97
N LYS A 30 16.95 6.48 17.30
CA LYS A 30 15.53 6.64 16.96
C LYS A 30 15.25 6.25 15.51
N LYS A 31 14.21 5.43 15.31
CA LYS A 31 13.69 5.14 13.96
C LYS A 31 13.10 6.39 13.32
N ARG A 32 13.29 6.53 12.01
CA ARG A 32 12.67 7.60 11.25
C ARG A 32 11.16 7.37 11.14
N ARG A 33 10.38 8.44 11.21
CA ARG A 33 8.92 8.36 11.06
C ARG A 33 8.55 7.82 9.67
N PHE A 34 7.67 6.82 9.64
CA PHE A 34 7.11 6.28 8.40
C PHE A 34 5.80 7.00 8.06
N GLY A 35 5.88 7.99 7.18
CA GLY A 35 4.76 8.84 6.78
C GLY A 35 5.01 9.52 5.43
N GLY A 36 4.09 10.40 5.04
CA GLY A 36 4.16 11.15 3.78
C GLY A 36 4.17 10.25 2.55
N LYS A 37 4.80 10.73 1.47
CA LYS A 37 4.82 10.08 0.15
C LYS A 37 5.30 8.63 0.18
N ARG A 38 6.38 8.33 0.92
CA ARG A 38 6.91 6.95 1.04
C ARG A 38 5.88 5.98 1.62
N ARG A 39 5.05 6.42 2.57
CA ARG A 39 4.01 5.57 3.14
C ARG A 39 2.94 5.24 2.10
N GLU A 40 2.57 6.21 1.28
CA GLU A 40 1.59 6.02 0.21
C GLU A 40 2.13 5.09 -0.88
N GLU A 41 3.36 5.33 -1.35
CA GLU A 41 4.03 4.48 -2.35
C GLU A 41 4.11 3.02 -1.89
N VAL A 42 4.55 2.79 -0.65
CA VAL A 42 4.60 1.45 -0.07
C VAL A 42 3.21 0.83 0.07
N SER A 43 2.20 1.62 0.47
CA SER A 43 0.83 1.10 0.60
C SER A 43 0.23 0.71 -0.75
N ASN A 44 0.49 1.47 -1.81
CA ASN A 44 0.06 1.16 -3.18
C ASN A 44 0.75 -0.11 -3.67
N TYR A 45 2.07 -0.18 -3.55
CA TYR A 45 2.86 -1.36 -3.91
C TYR A 45 2.35 -2.63 -3.24
N LEU A 46 2.03 -2.57 -1.93
CA LEU A 46 1.54 -3.72 -1.18
C LEU A 46 0.14 -4.21 -1.61
N LEU A 47 -0.68 -3.32 -2.16
CA LEU A 47 -2.00 -3.68 -2.68
C LEU A 47 -1.89 -4.20 -4.12
N GLU A 48 -1.16 -3.51 -4.99
CA GLU A 48 -0.99 -3.87 -6.40
C GLU A 48 -0.28 -5.21 -6.58
N THR A 49 0.77 -5.46 -5.79
CA THR A 49 1.55 -6.72 -5.88
C THR A 49 0.99 -7.83 -4.99
N ASN A 50 -0.07 -7.57 -4.22
CA ASN A 50 -0.59 -8.43 -3.16
C ASN A 50 0.51 -8.97 -2.20
N THR A 51 1.56 -8.18 -1.98
CA THR A 51 2.69 -8.59 -1.13
C THR A 51 2.31 -8.46 0.35
N THR A 52 2.83 -9.37 1.19
CA THR A 52 2.67 -9.29 2.64
C THR A 52 3.62 -8.25 3.24
N SER A 53 3.18 -7.52 4.27
CA SER A 53 4.02 -6.53 4.97
C SER A 53 5.31 -7.13 5.51
N THR A 54 5.29 -8.41 5.90
CA THR A 54 6.46 -9.14 6.38
C THR A 54 7.48 -9.37 5.26
N ARG A 55 7.02 -9.80 4.09
CA ARG A 55 7.89 -10.02 2.93
C ARG A 55 8.53 -8.71 2.46
N PHE A 56 7.71 -7.67 2.29
CA PHE A 56 8.20 -6.33 1.95
C PHE A 56 9.29 -5.85 2.93
N ARG A 57 9.06 -5.99 4.24
CA ARG A 57 10.05 -5.58 5.24
C ARG A 57 11.33 -6.41 5.16
N LYS A 58 11.25 -7.72 4.91
CA LYS A 58 12.42 -8.58 4.73
C LYS A 58 13.23 -8.15 3.51
N ASP A 59 12.58 -7.81 2.42
CA ASP A 59 13.24 -7.41 1.19
C ASP A 59 13.89 -6.02 1.34
N GLU A 60 13.21 -5.06 1.97
CA GLU A 60 13.82 -3.77 2.36
C GLU A 60 15.00 -3.95 3.32
N ALA A 61 14.90 -4.86 4.28
CA ALA A 61 15.99 -5.14 5.22
C ALA A 61 17.24 -5.67 4.50
N LYS A 62 17.08 -6.54 3.49
CA LYS A 62 18.20 -7.04 2.66
C LYS A 62 18.87 -5.92 1.87
N LEU A 63 18.11 -4.90 1.43
CA LEU A 63 18.66 -3.75 0.70
C LEU A 63 19.40 -2.79 1.63
N LEU A 64 18.88 -2.56 2.84
CA LEU A 64 19.36 -1.56 3.77
C LEU A 64 20.45 -2.08 4.74
N CYS A 65 20.37 -3.34 5.17
CA CYS A 65 21.33 -3.98 6.05
C CYS A 65 22.27 -4.86 5.21
N LYS A 66 23.46 -4.34 4.88
CA LYS A 66 24.41 -5.02 3.98
C LYS A 66 25.17 -6.15 4.66
N LYS A 67 25.37 -6.07 5.99
CA LYS A 67 26.05 -7.11 6.77
C LYS A 67 25.12 -7.77 7.78
N ILE A 68 25.43 -9.02 8.11
CA ILE A 68 24.64 -9.91 8.98
C ILE A 68 24.52 -9.38 10.43
N PHE A 69 25.41 -8.49 10.85
CA PHE A 69 25.44 -7.91 12.20
C PHE A 69 25.30 -6.38 12.21
N ASP A 70 24.91 -5.77 11.09
CA ASP A 70 24.65 -4.34 11.09
C ASP A 70 23.40 -4.06 11.95
N PRO A 71 23.42 -3.01 12.79
CA PRO A 71 22.24 -2.53 13.48
C PRO A 71 21.09 -2.29 12.50
N GLU A 72 19.85 -2.55 12.92
CA GLU A 72 18.69 -2.35 12.07
C GLU A 72 18.64 -0.90 11.57
N SER A 73 18.57 -0.71 10.24
CA SER A 73 18.54 0.62 9.64
C SER A 73 17.39 1.47 10.23
N PRO A 74 17.65 2.71 10.67
CA PRO A 74 16.60 3.64 11.10
C PRO A 74 15.57 3.95 10.02
N LEU A 75 15.90 3.68 8.75
CA LEU A 75 15.02 3.84 7.59
C LEU A 75 14.05 2.67 7.42
N LEU A 76 14.28 1.52 8.06
CA LEU A 76 13.43 0.34 7.96
C LEU A 76 12.17 0.51 8.84
N PRO A 77 10.97 0.62 8.26
CA PRO A 77 9.74 0.85 9.02
C PRO A 77 9.39 -0.34 9.92
N ARG A 78 8.63 -0.09 10.99
CA ARG A 78 8.05 -1.16 11.81
C ARG A 78 6.95 -1.90 11.04
N LEU A 79 6.82 -3.20 11.31
CA LEU A 79 5.87 -4.08 10.64
C LEU A 79 4.43 -3.62 10.87
N GLU A 80 4.09 -3.25 12.10
CA GLU A 80 2.78 -2.70 12.47
C GLU A 80 2.43 -1.44 11.66
N THR A 81 3.40 -0.55 11.45
CA THR A 81 3.16 0.68 10.70
C THR A 81 2.92 0.39 9.22
N ILE A 82 3.61 -0.61 8.66
CA ILE A 82 3.38 -1.08 7.28
C ILE A 82 1.99 -1.72 7.16
N ARG A 83 1.60 -2.57 8.13
CA ARG A 83 0.25 -3.17 8.16
C ARG A 83 -0.84 -2.10 8.27
N LYS A 84 -0.66 -1.11 9.14
CA LYS A 84 -1.58 0.02 9.29
C LYS A 84 -1.70 0.81 8.00
N ALA A 85 -0.58 1.11 7.32
CA ALA A 85 -0.58 1.79 6.03
C ALA A 85 -1.35 1.02 4.95
N LYS A 86 -1.16 -0.31 4.86
CA LYS A 86 -1.92 -1.17 3.94
C LYS A 86 -3.42 -1.15 4.26
N SER A 87 -3.78 -1.28 5.54
CA SER A 87 -5.17 -1.25 6.01
C SER A 87 -5.84 0.08 5.70
N GLU A 88 -5.24 1.21 6.08
CA GLU A 88 -5.76 2.54 5.78
C GLU A 88 -5.97 2.75 4.28
N LYS A 89 -5.01 2.34 3.45
CA LYS A 89 -5.15 2.44 1.99
C LYS A 89 -6.30 1.58 1.47
N ASN A 90 -6.49 0.37 2.00
CA ASN A 90 -7.61 -0.50 1.65
C ASN A 90 -8.96 0.12 2.07
N CYS A 91 -9.00 0.82 3.20
CA CYS A 91 -10.19 1.50 3.69
C CYS A 91 -10.52 2.80 2.94
N LYS A 92 -9.54 3.45 2.26
CA LYS A 92 -9.78 4.70 1.51
C LYS A 92 -10.86 4.57 0.42
N GLY A 93 -11.13 3.35 -0.06
CA GLY A 93 -12.17 3.09 -1.08
C GLY A 93 -13.55 2.77 -0.51
N ARG A 94 -13.75 2.78 0.81
CA ARG A 94 -15.05 2.49 1.43
C ARG A 94 -15.96 3.72 1.35
N HIS A 95 -17.27 3.48 1.28
CA HIS A 95 -18.27 4.55 1.31
C HIS A 95 -18.43 5.18 2.70
N ASP A 96 -18.25 4.37 3.75
CA ASP A 96 -18.28 4.82 5.14
C ASP A 96 -17.18 4.15 5.97
N SER A 97 -16.84 4.76 7.08
CA SER A 97 -15.95 4.20 8.10
C SER A 97 -16.52 2.94 8.76
N GLN A 98 -17.83 2.88 8.95
CA GLN A 98 -18.58 1.76 9.51
C GLN A 98 -18.97 0.79 8.40
N GLU A 99 -18.60 -0.47 8.54
CA GLU A 99 -18.80 -1.49 7.51
C GLU A 99 -20.30 -1.72 7.20
N ILE A 100 -21.15 -1.71 8.22
CA ILE A 100 -22.61 -1.90 8.12
C ILE A 100 -23.24 -0.77 7.29
N ILE A 101 -22.87 0.48 7.60
CA ILE A 101 -23.38 1.65 6.89
C ILE A 101 -22.86 1.66 5.46
N SER A 102 -21.58 1.32 5.25
CA SER A 102 -21.00 1.22 3.91
C SER A 102 -21.74 0.19 3.04
N LEU A 103 -22.12 -0.97 3.59
CA LEU A 103 -22.89 -1.99 2.87
C LEU A 103 -24.30 -1.50 2.50
N ASN A 104 -24.97 -0.81 3.42
CA ASN A 104 -26.28 -0.23 3.16
C ASN A 104 -26.21 0.86 2.06
N ILE A 105 -25.15 1.69 2.09
CA ILE A 105 -24.91 2.67 1.01
C ILE A 105 -24.67 1.95 -0.32
N MET A 106 -23.87 0.88 -0.34
CA MET A 106 -23.62 0.08 -1.55
C MET A 106 -24.92 -0.47 -2.15
N GLN A 107 -25.84 -0.97 -1.32
CA GLN A 107 -27.15 -1.44 -1.79
C GLN A 107 -27.95 -0.36 -2.55
N ASN A 108 -27.70 0.92 -2.28
CA ASN A 108 -28.46 2.02 -2.84
C ASN A 108 -27.65 2.87 -3.85
N CYS A 109 -26.45 2.47 -4.23
CA CYS A 109 -25.60 3.24 -5.13
C CYS A 109 -25.07 2.41 -6.31
N ASN A 110 -24.81 3.08 -7.43
CA ASN A 110 -24.16 2.45 -8.58
C ASN A 110 -22.70 2.08 -8.24
N PRO A 111 -22.20 0.92 -8.70
CA PRO A 111 -22.86 -0.07 -9.57
C PRO A 111 -23.64 -1.19 -8.84
N TRP A 112 -23.76 -1.14 -7.51
CA TRP A 112 -24.26 -2.28 -6.73
C TRP A 112 -25.77 -2.29 -6.48
N GLN A 113 -26.48 -1.21 -6.83
CA GLN A 113 -27.92 -1.05 -6.60
C GLN A 113 -28.79 -2.20 -7.15
N ASN A 114 -28.37 -2.83 -8.25
CA ASN A 114 -29.06 -3.98 -8.84
C ASN A 114 -28.37 -5.31 -8.55
N ILE A 115 -27.24 -5.30 -7.84
CA ILE A 115 -26.48 -6.49 -7.48
C ILE A 115 -26.87 -6.94 -6.08
N ILE A 116 -26.99 -6.01 -5.13
CA ILE A 116 -27.33 -6.29 -3.74
C ILE A 116 -28.83 -6.05 -3.58
N HIS A 117 -29.62 -7.11 -3.40
CA HIS A 117 -31.08 -7.00 -3.32
C HIS A 117 -31.59 -6.95 -1.89
N ASN A 118 -30.99 -7.74 -1.01
CA ASN A 118 -31.42 -7.83 0.37
C ASN A 118 -30.24 -7.87 1.32
N LEU A 119 -30.36 -7.13 2.41
CA LEU A 119 -29.38 -7.02 3.47
C LEU A 119 -30.09 -7.15 4.81
N SER A 120 -29.73 -8.20 5.56
CA SER A 120 -30.17 -8.38 6.94
C SER A 120 -28.95 -8.32 7.84
N PHE A 121 -29.06 -7.67 9.00
CA PHE A 121 -27.99 -7.58 9.97
C PHE A 121 -28.15 -8.56 11.14
N GLN A 122 -29.36 -9.09 11.34
CA GLN A 122 -29.65 -10.04 12.40
C GLN A 122 -30.72 -11.06 11.98
N PRO A 123 -30.33 -12.24 11.44
CA PRO A 123 -28.96 -12.68 11.18
C PRO A 123 -28.27 -11.88 10.07
N PHE A 124 -26.93 -11.86 10.05
CA PHE A 124 -26.16 -11.22 8.98
C PHE A 124 -26.28 -12.02 7.68
N VAL A 125 -27.05 -11.50 6.73
CA VAL A 125 -27.34 -12.14 5.44
C VAL A 125 -27.25 -11.08 4.34
N ILE A 126 -26.54 -11.42 3.26
CA ILE A 126 -26.48 -10.61 2.04
C ILE A 126 -26.99 -11.47 0.88
N HIS A 127 -28.09 -11.06 0.26
CA HIS A 127 -28.54 -11.63 -1.00
C HIS A 127 -28.06 -10.75 -2.14
N TYR A 128 -27.23 -11.34 -3.00
CA TYR A 128 -26.72 -10.67 -4.19
C TYR A 128 -26.84 -11.56 -5.42
N TRP A 129 -26.94 -10.94 -6.59
CA TRP A 129 -26.89 -11.64 -7.86
C TRP A 129 -25.49 -11.56 -8.47
N THR A 130 -25.03 -12.69 -8.97
CA THR A 130 -23.83 -12.74 -9.80
C THR A 130 -24.10 -12.04 -11.15
N PRO A 131 -23.05 -11.58 -11.86
CA PRO A 131 -23.22 -10.99 -13.19
C PRO A 131 -23.98 -11.90 -14.18
N ASP A 132 -23.82 -13.22 -14.08
CA ASP A 132 -24.53 -14.18 -14.91
C ASP A 132 -26.03 -14.25 -14.58
N GLN A 133 -26.38 -14.29 -13.29
CA GLN A 133 -27.78 -14.22 -12.84
C GLN A 133 -28.45 -12.91 -13.27
N LEU A 134 -27.72 -11.80 -13.17
CA LEU A 134 -28.20 -10.50 -13.63
C LEU A 134 -28.46 -10.49 -15.14
N ARG A 135 -27.56 -11.10 -15.92
CA ARG A 135 -27.70 -11.22 -17.38
C ARG A 135 -28.93 -12.05 -17.77
N VAL A 136 -29.15 -13.18 -17.09
CA VAL A 136 -30.32 -14.03 -17.31
C VAL A 136 -31.59 -13.25 -16.94
N TYR A 137 -31.63 -12.60 -15.78
CA TYR A 137 -32.78 -11.80 -15.35
C TYR A 137 -33.12 -10.70 -16.37
N ASN A 138 -32.13 -9.92 -16.80
CA ASN A 138 -32.30 -8.85 -17.79
C ASN A 138 -32.68 -9.38 -19.20
N SER A 139 -32.56 -10.68 -19.47
CA SER A 139 -33.00 -11.26 -20.75
C SER A 139 -34.49 -11.61 -20.77
N PHE A 140 -35.13 -11.67 -19.60
CA PHE A 140 -36.54 -12.02 -19.42
C PHE A 140 -37.42 -10.84 -18.95
N VAL A 141 -36.81 -9.69 -18.67
CA VAL A 141 -37.48 -8.41 -18.35
C VAL A 141 -37.39 -7.50 -19.56
#